data_AF-A0A925RNJ8-F1
#
_entry.id   AF-A0A925RNJ8-F1
#
_cell.length_a   1.000
_cell.length_b   1.000
_cell.length_c   1.000
_cell.angle_alpha   90.00
_cell.angle_beta   90.00
_cell.angle_gamma   90.00
#
_symmetry.space_group_name_H-M   'P 1'
#
loop_
_entity.id
_entity.type
_entity.pdbx_description
1 polymer ?
#
loop_
_entity_poly.entity_id
_entity_poly.type
_entity_poly.pdbx_seq_one_letter_code
_entity_poly.pdbx_strand_id
1 'polypeptide(L)'
;MPVAPVAPVAPITGVVAIPGPGERGPPLPVVLVHGLFGFDRIGVPGARFDYFRGIARHLESLGCHAHAVRLPASAAVPDRARALVAAIDALPHARIDLIAHSLGGLDARYALTHLGLARRVRS
;
A
#
# COMPACT_ATOMS: atom_id res chain seq x y z
N MET A 1 13.37 -15.89 14.06
CA MET A 1 13.93 -16.54 12.85
C MET A 1 14.31 -15.43 11.89
N PRO A 2 15.60 -15.19 11.60
CA PRO A 2 15.99 -14.22 10.58
C PRO A 2 15.48 -14.71 9.22
N VAL A 3 14.88 -13.79 8.44
CA VAL A 3 14.42 -14.08 7.08
C VAL A 3 15.66 -14.14 6.19
N ALA A 4 15.85 -15.26 5.47
CA ALA A 4 16.96 -15.40 4.53
C ALA A 4 16.88 -14.31 3.45
N PRO A 5 18.03 -13.76 2.99
CA PRO A 5 18.03 -12.79 1.90
C PRO A 5 17.41 -13.41 0.65
N VAL A 6 16.43 -12.72 0.07
CA VAL A 6 15.79 -13.11 -1.19
C VAL A 6 16.83 -12.97 -2.29
N ALA A 7 17.09 -14.05 -3.03
CA ALA A 7 18.00 -14.03 -4.16
C ALA A 7 17.55 -12.97 -5.20
N PRO A 8 18.47 -12.24 -5.84
CA PRO A 8 18.12 -11.26 -6.84
C PRO A 8 17.38 -11.93 -8.00
N VAL A 9 16.13 -11.50 -8.23
CA VAL A 9 15.32 -11.97 -9.35
C VAL A 9 15.90 -11.40 -10.64
N ALA A 10 16.08 -12.24 -11.66
CA ALA A 10 16.55 -11.80 -12.97
C ALA A 10 15.65 -10.66 -13.50
N PRO A 11 16.21 -9.62 -14.14
CA PRO A 11 15.43 -8.50 -14.63
C PRO A 11 14.37 -8.98 -15.62
N ILE A 12 13.12 -8.57 -15.38
CA ILE A 12 11.98 -8.86 -16.24
C ILE A 12 12.17 -8.06 -17.54
N THR A 13 12.04 -8.70 -18.70
CA THR A 13 12.10 -8.02 -20.00
C THR A 13 11.14 -6.83 -20.02
N GLY A 14 11.67 -5.63 -20.29
CA GLY A 14 10.91 -4.38 -20.30
C GLY A 14 10.90 -3.61 -18.97
N VAL A 15 11.57 -4.10 -17.92
CA VAL A 15 11.75 -3.39 -16.64
C VAL A 15 13.19 -2.88 -16.53
N VAL A 16 13.36 -1.57 -16.49
CA VAL A 16 14.66 -0.93 -16.20
C VAL A 16 14.74 -0.67 -14.71
N ALA A 17 15.79 -1.19 -14.06
CA ALA A 17 16.07 -0.86 -12.68
C ALA A 17 16.44 0.63 -12.58
N ILE A 18 15.72 1.39 -11.76
CA ILE A 18 16.08 2.77 -11.46
C ILE A 18 17.16 2.73 -10.37
N PRO A 19 18.38 3.24 -10.61
CA PRO A 19 19.43 3.28 -9.59
C PRO A 19 19.00 4.16 -8.41
N GLY A 20 19.14 3.64 -7.21
CA GLY A 20 18.90 4.36 -5.96
C GLY A 20 19.54 3.61 -4.80
N PRO A 21 19.86 4.28 -3.68
CA PRO A 21 20.41 3.59 -2.52
C PRO A 21 19.36 2.61 -2.00
N GLY A 22 19.57 1.31 -2.23
CA GLY A 22 18.72 0.23 -1.72
C GLY A 22 18.78 0.06 -0.18
N GLU A 23 19.47 0.97 0.49
CA GLU A 23 19.75 0.96 1.92
C GLU A 23 18.66 1.65 2.75
N ARG A 24 17.72 2.38 2.13
CA ARG A 24 16.65 3.11 2.83
C ARG A 24 15.31 3.07 2.11
N GLY A 25 14.24 3.11 2.88
CA GLY A 25 12.87 3.05 2.39
C GLY A 25 12.41 4.39 1.80
N PRO A 26 11.17 4.45 1.29
CA PRO A 26 10.59 5.70 0.80
C PRO A 26 10.66 6.82 1.85
N PRO A 27 10.94 8.08 1.43
CA PRO A 27 11.13 9.20 2.36
C PRO A 27 9.84 9.66 3.04
N LEU A 28 8.67 9.23 2.54
CA LEU A 28 7.37 9.51 3.13
C LEU A 28 6.75 8.23 3.71
N PRO A 29 5.87 8.35 4.71
CA PRO A 29 5.07 7.21 5.16
C PRO A 29 4.27 6.62 4.00
N VAL A 30 4.30 5.30 3.90
CA VAL A 30 3.60 4.53 2.87
C VAL A 30 2.26 4.06 3.39
N VAL A 31 1.20 4.30 2.62
CA VAL A 31 -0.15 3.77 2.86
C VAL A 31 -0.45 2.67 1.85
N LEU A 32 -0.70 1.46 2.34
CA LEU A 32 -1.00 0.26 1.58
C LEU A 32 -2.52 0.09 1.44
N VAL A 33 -3.03 0.11 0.20
CA VAL A 33 -4.46 0.08 -0.14
C VAL A 33 -4.84 -1.24 -0.81
N HIS A 34 -5.65 -2.06 -0.14
CA HIS A 34 -6.05 -3.38 -0.63
C HIS A 34 -7.16 -3.33 -1.69
N GLY A 35 -7.29 -4.41 -2.47
CA GLY A 35 -8.37 -4.59 -3.45
C GLY A 35 -9.66 -5.19 -2.89
N LEU A 36 -10.39 -5.92 -3.74
CA LEU A 36 -11.61 -6.63 -3.36
C LEU A 36 -11.32 -7.70 -2.28
N PHE A 37 -12.29 -7.98 -1.41
CA PHE A 37 -12.26 -8.95 -0.29
C PHE A 37 -11.38 -8.59 0.92
N GLY A 38 -10.52 -7.58 0.82
CA GLY A 38 -9.83 -7.00 1.97
C GLY A 38 -8.80 -7.90 2.68
N PHE A 39 -8.41 -7.48 3.89
CA PHE A 39 -7.38 -8.13 4.71
C PHE A 39 -7.76 -9.48 5.30
N ASP A 40 -9.05 -9.81 5.34
CA ASP A 40 -9.53 -10.96 6.13
C ASP A 40 -9.88 -12.19 5.28
N ARG A 41 -9.74 -12.13 3.95
CA ARG A 41 -10.24 -13.18 3.04
C ARG A 41 -9.26 -13.71 2.00
N ILE A 42 -7.96 -13.46 2.16
CA ILE A 42 -6.96 -14.25 1.43
C ILE A 42 -6.48 -15.36 2.37
N GLY A 43 -7.19 -16.49 2.40
CA GLY A 43 -6.82 -17.62 3.26
C GLY A 43 -7.98 -18.58 3.53
N VAL A 44 -7.63 -19.83 3.86
CA VAL A 44 -8.55 -20.85 4.38
C VAL A 44 -9.01 -20.50 5.80
N PRO A 45 -10.23 -20.91 6.23
CA PRO A 45 -10.67 -20.78 7.62
C PRO A 45 -9.61 -21.33 8.58
N GLY A 46 -9.15 -20.51 9.52
CA GLY A 46 -8.10 -20.87 10.49
C GLY A 46 -6.70 -20.35 10.17
N ALA A 47 -6.46 -19.77 8.99
CA ALA A 47 -5.19 -19.12 8.66
C ALA A 47 -5.43 -17.68 8.19
N ARG A 48 -5.01 -16.71 8.99
CA ARG A 48 -5.03 -15.28 8.65
C ARG A 48 -3.75 -14.93 7.89
N PHE A 49 -3.87 -14.35 6.71
CA PHE A 49 -2.74 -13.89 5.92
C PHE A 49 -2.80 -12.37 5.88
N ASP A 50 -1.76 -11.68 6.38
CA ASP A 50 -1.65 -10.23 6.17
C ASP A 50 -1.62 -9.95 4.67
N TYR A 51 -2.58 -9.21 4.12
CA TYR A 51 -2.69 -8.97 2.67
C TYR A 51 -1.38 -8.49 2.01
N PHE A 52 -0.62 -7.67 2.74
CA PHE A 52 0.69 -7.16 2.33
C PHE A 52 1.85 -7.90 3.01
N ARG A 53 1.78 -9.24 3.06
CA ARG A 53 2.75 -10.10 3.76
C ARG A 53 4.19 -9.64 3.58
N GLY A 54 4.83 -9.26 4.67
CA GLY A 54 6.24 -8.87 4.67
C GLY A 54 6.54 -7.48 4.11
N ILE A 55 5.65 -6.86 3.32
CA ILE A 55 5.89 -5.52 2.73
C ILE A 55 5.94 -4.46 3.83
N ALA A 56 4.96 -4.43 4.73
CA ALA A 56 4.94 -3.45 5.83
C ALA A 56 6.20 -3.60 6.72
N ARG A 57 6.51 -4.83 7.15
CA ARG A 57 7.72 -5.11 7.95
C ARG A 57 9.01 -4.78 7.19
N HIS A 58 9.06 -5.01 5.89
CA HIS A 58 10.24 -4.69 5.08
C HIS A 58 10.42 -3.19 4.95
N LEU A 59 9.36 -2.43 4.68
CA LEU A 59 9.38 -0.97 4.68
C LEU A 59 9.84 -0.42 6.05
N GLU A 60 9.33 -0.97 7.14
CA GLU A 60 9.76 -0.63 8.50
C GLU A 60 11.24 -0.94 8.73
N SER A 61 11.73 -2.10 8.26
CA SER A 61 13.15 -2.47 8.35
C SER A 61 14.07 -1.53 7.57
N LEU A 62 13.52 -0.83 6.58
CA LEU A 62 14.20 0.20 5.79
C LEU A 62 14.01 1.62 6.37
N GLY A 63 13.41 1.75 7.56
CA GLY A 63 13.17 3.02 8.23
C GLY A 63 11.95 3.80 7.73
N CYS A 64 11.04 3.18 6.98
CA CYS A 64 9.83 3.80 6.46
C CYS A 64 8.60 3.44 7.31
N HIS A 65 7.81 4.44 7.69
CA HIS A 65 6.52 4.21 8.36
C HIS A 65 5.51 3.63 7.36
N ALA A 66 4.96 2.46 7.65
CA ALA A 66 3.95 1.82 6.82
C ALA A 66 2.59 1.75 7.53
N HIS A 67 1.52 2.07 6.80
CA HIS A 67 0.14 1.98 7.26
C HIS A 67 -0.66 1.11 6.29
N ALA A 68 -1.58 0.30 6.81
CA ALA A 68 -2.45 -0.53 5.99
C ALA A 68 -3.91 -0.13 6.25
N VAL A 69 -4.62 0.39 5.25
CA VAL A 69 -5.99 0.92 5.40
C VAL A 69 -7.03 -0.14 5.10
N ARG A 70 -8.01 -0.28 6.00
CA ARG A 70 -9.11 -1.25 5.89
C ARG A 70 -10.33 -0.57 5.28
N LEU A 71 -10.64 -0.94 4.04
CA LEU A 71 -11.76 -0.43 3.27
C LEU A 71 -12.91 -1.46 3.20
N PRO A 72 -14.16 -1.03 2.93
CA PRO A 72 -15.28 -1.95 2.74
C PRO A 72 -14.98 -3.01 1.68
N ALA A 73 -15.10 -4.29 2.02
CA ALA A 73 -14.54 -5.41 1.24
C ALA A 73 -15.10 -5.54 -0.19
N SER A 74 -16.35 -5.10 -0.42
CA SER A 74 -17.05 -5.27 -1.70
C SER A 74 -17.98 -4.10 -2.07
N ALA A 75 -17.74 -2.89 -1.52
CA ALA A 75 -18.50 -1.70 -1.88
C ALA A 75 -18.02 -1.10 -3.22
N ALA A 76 -18.80 -0.16 -3.77
CA ALA A 76 -18.44 0.56 -4.99
C ALA A 76 -17.21 1.47 -4.77
N VAL A 77 -16.48 1.74 -5.86
CA VAL A 77 -15.25 2.57 -5.84
C VAL A 77 -15.46 3.94 -5.16
N PRO A 78 -16.54 4.71 -5.42
CA PRO A 78 -16.73 5.99 -4.74
C PRO A 78 -16.86 5.88 -3.21
N ASP A 79 -17.53 4.83 -2.71
CA ASP A 79 -17.68 4.60 -1.27
C ASP A 79 -16.36 4.18 -0.62
N ARG A 80 -15.64 3.28 -1.28
CA ARG A 80 -14.29 2.85 -0.85
C ARG A 80 -13.30 4.02 -0.87
N ALA A 81 -13.37 4.88 -1.89
CA ALA A 81 -12.53 6.07 -2.00
C ALA A 81 -12.83 7.10 -0.89
N ARG A 82 -14.09 7.30 -0.51
CA ARG A 82 -14.44 8.14 0.66
C ARG A 82 -13.88 7.56 1.96
N ALA A 83 -14.01 6.26 2.16
CA ALA A 83 -13.42 5.58 3.32
C ALA A 83 -11.88 5.71 3.33
N LEU A 84 -11.23 5.63 2.16
CA LEU A 84 -9.79 5.82 2.00
C LEU A 84 -9.35 7.24 2.42
N VAL A 85 -10.05 8.27 1.95
CA VAL A 85 -9.75 9.67 2.31
C VAL A 85 -9.89 9.86 3.83
N ALA A 86 -10.98 9.39 4.43
CA ALA A 86 -11.19 9.49 5.88
C ALA A 86 -10.08 8.79 6.67
N ALA A 87 -9.65 7.59 6.23
CA ALA A 87 -8.56 6.86 6.88
C ALA A 87 -7.22 7.61 6.80
N ILE A 88 -6.90 8.22 5.64
CA ILE A 88 -5.67 9.01 5.46
C ILE A 88 -5.72 10.33 6.23
N ASP A 89 -6.88 10.98 6.30
CA ASP A 89 -7.04 12.22 7.05
C ASP A 89 -6.88 12.03 8.57
N ALA A 90 -7.16 10.83 9.08
CA ALA A 90 -6.91 10.46 10.47
C ALA A 90 -5.43 10.18 10.79
N LEU A 91 -4.55 10.03 9.78
CA LEU A 91 -3.13 9.81 10.01
C LEU A 91 -2.42 11.12 10.39
N PRO A 92 -1.41 11.08 11.29
CA PRO A 92 -0.68 12.27 11.74
C PRO A 92 0.29 12.86 10.69
N HIS A 93 0.24 12.38 9.44
CA HIS A 93 1.24 12.69 8.42
C HIS A 93 0.69 13.66 7.38
N ALA A 94 1.32 14.83 7.22
CA ALA A 94 0.88 15.82 6.23
C ALA A 94 0.89 15.27 4.79
N ARG A 95 1.92 14.49 4.42
CA ARG A 95 2.05 13.84 3.11
C ARG A 95 2.39 12.36 3.25
N ILE A 96 1.96 11.57 2.27
CA ILE A 96 2.08 10.12 2.22
C ILE A 96 2.42 9.65 0.79
N ASP A 97 2.93 8.43 0.69
CA ASP A 97 2.99 7.65 -0.56
C ASP A 97 1.89 6.59 -0.57
N LEU A 98 1.29 6.33 -1.73
CA LEU A 98 0.29 5.25 -1.88
C LEU A 98 0.87 4.07 -2.66
N ILE A 99 0.66 2.87 -2.12
CA ILE A 99 0.81 1.62 -2.86
C ILE A 99 -0.53 0.93 -2.85
N ALA A 100 -1.13 0.76 -4.03
CA ALA A 100 -2.47 0.24 -4.17
C ALA A 100 -2.49 -1.03 -5.04
N HIS A 101 -3.26 -2.04 -4.63
CA HIS A 101 -3.35 -3.32 -5.31
C HIS A 101 -4.76 -3.59 -5.84
N SER A 102 -4.86 -4.11 -7.07
CA SER A 102 -6.12 -4.50 -7.72
C SER A 102 -7.16 -3.36 -7.67
N LEU A 103 -8.37 -3.60 -7.15
CA LEU A 103 -9.43 -2.60 -6.97
C LEU A 103 -8.97 -1.35 -6.17
N GLY A 104 -8.02 -1.52 -5.25
CA GLY A 104 -7.47 -0.42 -4.46
C GLY A 104 -6.83 0.66 -5.32
N GLY A 105 -6.31 0.31 -6.51
CA GLY A 105 -5.77 1.28 -7.47
C GLY A 105 -6.86 2.18 -8.04
N LEU A 106 -8.07 1.65 -8.27
CA LEU A 106 -9.21 2.45 -8.71
C LEU A 106 -9.72 3.35 -7.58
N ASP A 107 -9.76 2.85 -6.35
CA ASP A 107 -10.13 3.66 -5.18
C ASP A 107 -9.16 4.84 -5.00
N ALA A 108 -7.85 4.57 -5.09
CA ALA A 108 -6.81 5.59 -4.99
C ALA A 108 -6.94 6.64 -6.11
N ARG A 109 -7.10 6.21 -7.37
CA ARG A 109 -7.27 7.13 -8.49
C ARG A 109 -8.53 7.98 -8.33
N TYR A 110 -9.67 7.39 -7.97
CA TYR A 110 -10.91 8.12 -7.73
C TYR A 110 -10.74 9.15 -6.60
N ALA A 111 -10.10 8.77 -5.49
CA ALA A 111 -9.82 9.68 -4.39
C ALA A 111 -8.91 10.84 -4.79
N LEU A 112 -7.87 10.56 -5.58
CA LEU A 112 -6.94 11.57 -6.12
C LEU A 112 -7.65 12.56 -7.04
N THR A 113 -8.47 12.07 -7.97
CA THR A 113 -9.06 12.91 -9.03
C THR A 113 -10.35 13.61 -8.61
N HIS A 114 -11.09 13.10 -7.63
CA HIS A 114 -12.44 13.58 -7.33
C HIS A 114 -12.66 13.97 -5.87
N LEU A 115 -11.82 13.50 -4.94
CA LEU A 115 -12.00 13.73 -3.51
C LEU A 115 -10.88 14.55 -2.87
N GLY A 116 -10.01 15.16 -3.69
CA GLY A 116 -8.95 16.07 -3.22
C GLY A 116 -7.78 15.37 -2.52
N LEU A 117 -7.66 14.04 -2.61
CA LEU A 117 -6.56 13.30 -1.98
C LEU A 117 -5.19 13.68 -2.56
N ALA A 118 -5.14 14.20 -3.79
CA ALA A 118 -3.91 14.62 -4.46
C ALA A 118 -3.05 15.58 -3.61
N ARG A 119 -3.66 16.42 -2.76
CA ARG A 119 -2.94 17.33 -1.85
C ARG A 119 -2.06 16.60 -0.82
N ARG A 120 -2.39 15.35 -0.50
CA ARG A 120 -1.69 14.51 0.49
C ARG A 120 -0.64 13.61 -0.14
N VAL A 121 -0.70 13.37 -1.45
CA VAL A 121 0.13 12.36 -2.13
C VAL A 121 1.27 13.03 -2.89
N ARG A 122 2.43 12.36 -3.00
CA ARG A 122 3.51 12.87 -3.86
C ARG A 122 3.23 12.64 -5.35
N SER A 123 3.56 13.66 -6.14
CA SER A 123 3.62 13.62 -7.60
C SER A 123 4.92 12.98 -8.06
#